data_AF-A0A554JMS4-F1
#
_entry.id   AF-A0A554JMS4-F1
#
_cell.length_a   1.000
_cell.length_b   1.000
_cell.length_c   1.000
_cell.angle_alpha   90.00
_cell.angle_beta   90.00
_cell.angle_gamma   90.00
#
_symmetry.space_group_name_H-M   'P 1'
#
loop_
_entity.id
_entity.type
_entity.pdbx_description
1 polymer ?
#
loop_
_entity_poly.entity_id
_entity_poly.type
_entity_poly.pdbx_seq_one_letter_code
_entity_poly.pdbx_strand_id
1 'polypeptide(L)'
;MTIDTPLITRPRRVLLVATYFRMEPLGILYLAGALRDMSGVEAEVFMVKNGDFEALYKMIADWKPDIVGVQIWTGWHLQSFAACDRIRAMGVPVLIGGPHATFCASECIKHADFVMEAYGFTLFKNLVGGKLKPGIHFDLHGRDEPFPLPDRNLVYRAYPEYALNPMKSSFGSVGCPFGCAYCYAPSFNEMHDGFKLIMSPMDRLMLEGQDILKHWPTKLIYFQDDIFGYKMEWVRDFAKRWKKEVGLPFHCQLRLELTLKDGDERLDLLVGAGCTGITLAIESGNEFIRDRVLFRHMPHELILEGCKKIMDRGLTLRTQQILAVPFSDTITDLATLNLNGQINPTMAWASILSPYGGTAFGTMADNLGFYKGNNDDLSETFLDRSVLRHVEGGIRDIEPIVESLKVPKKVPTKLIRKLQPLMNMKAEAIGERSASLIYKEKKVGEITYLSPEENERYCDDTVRLQRLFNWLPKMPSPETLGRKIVDIPKAEWSWETLGRVTEKHLRNQSCSYHMDGWKHELAMQMNLPSVNDLPKPIAQNPWFFVFYPEGAGLAKKVVERKFLENPSFEKGLDKLEPTARKHLHDYGLLRFEKGREQIAH
;
A
#
# COMPACT_ATOMS: atom_id res chain seq x y z
N MET A 1 42.62 -0.17 -4.41
CA MET A 1 43.12 0.90 -3.52
C MET A 1 42.20 0.96 -2.32
N THR A 2 42.68 0.54 -1.15
CA THR A 2 41.98 0.70 0.12
C THR A 2 41.96 2.18 0.46
N ILE A 3 40.80 2.81 0.30
CA ILE A 3 40.56 4.16 0.83
C ILE A 3 40.52 3.98 2.35
N ASP A 4 41.49 4.57 3.06
CA ASP A 4 41.44 4.73 4.51
C ASP A 4 40.21 5.59 4.84
N THR A 5 39.08 4.95 5.10
CA THR A 5 37.86 5.64 5.51
C THR A 5 38.08 6.13 6.94
N PRO A 6 38.11 7.45 7.20
CA PRO A 6 38.28 7.95 8.57
C PRO A 6 37.16 7.38 9.44
N LEU A 7 37.52 6.89 10.63
CA LEU A 7 36.56 6.55 11.68
C LEU A 7 35.67 7.80 11.88
N ILE A 8 34.38 7.68 11.57
CA ILE A 8 33.44 8.76 11.87
C ILE A 8 33.46 8.95 13.38
N THR A 9 34.05 10.07 13.81
CA THR A 9 33.90 10.55 15.18
C THR A 9 32.42 10.77 15.45
N ARG A 10 31.97 10.48 16.68
CA ARG A 10 30.58 10.65 17.15
C ARG A 10 29.89 11.85 16.47
N PRO A 11 28.91 11.64 15.56
CA PRO A 11 28.28 12.73 14.82
C PRO A 11 27.47 13.60 15.78
N ARG A 12 27.54 14.91 15.59
CA ARG A 12 26.79 15.92 16.34
C ARG A 12 25.66 16.52 15.53
N ARG A 13 25.76 16.56 14.20
CA ARG A 13 24.73 17.05 13.29
C ARG A 13 24.25 15.94 12.39
N VAL A 14 23.00 15.50 12.58
CA VAL A 14 22.38 14.40 11.84
C VAL A 14 21.25 14.94 10.97
N LEU A 15 21.33 14.73 9.66
CA LEU A 15 20.25 15.06 8.73
C LEU A 15 19.50 13.78 8.34
N LEU A 16 18.19 13.73 8.59
CA LEU A 16 17.34 12.62 8.17
C LEU A 16 16.57 12.97 6.89
N VAL A 17 16.64 12.09 5.90
CA VAL A 17 16.06 12.29 4.57
C VAL A 17 15.07 11.18 4.24
N ALA A 18 13.89 11.55 3.75
CA ALA A 18 12.90 10.63 3.21
C ALA A 18 12.16 11.28 2.03
N THR A 19 11.45 10.50 1.21
CA THR A 19 10.50 11.09 0.26
C THR A 19 9.33 11.73 1.01
N TYR A 20 8.82 12.82 0.47
CA TYR A 20 7.61 13.47 0.93
C TYR A 20 6.36 12.70 0.46
N PHE A 21 5.52 12.31 1.41
CA PHE A 21 4.13 11.90 1.17
C PHE A 21 3.17 12.74 1.99
N ARG A 22 1.86 12.67 1.69
CA ARG A 22 0.84 13.34 2.54
C ARG A 22 0.68 12.71 3.92
N MET A 23 1.00 11.42 4.04
CA MET A 23 1.07 10.72 5.32
C MET A 23 2.40 11.03 5.99
N GLU A 24 2.38 11.23 7.30
CA GLU A 24 3.60 11.52 8.04
C GLU A 24 4.58 10.33 8.02
N PRO A 25 5.90 10.59 7.91
CA PRO A 25 6.92 9.54 7.79
C PRO A 25 7.25 8.94 9.17
N LEU A 26 6.46 7.97 9.63
CA LEU A 26 6.61 7.38 10.97
C LEU A 26 8.04 6.94 11.31
N GLY A 27 8.75 6.32 10.36
CA GLY A 27 10.15 5.92 10.57
C GLY A 27 11.04 7.11 10.95
N ILE A 28 10.93 8.23 10.22
CA ILE A 28 11.68 9.46 10.51
C ILE A 28 11.25 10.06 11.85
N LEU A 29 9.95 10.05 12.19
CA LEU A 29 9.47 10.55 13.47
C LEU A 29 10.06 9.79 14.66
N TYR A 30 10.17 8.46 14.56
CA TYR A 30 10.78 7.64 15.60
C TYR A 30 12.30 7.82 15.66
N LEU A 31 12.98 7.95 14.52
CA LEU A 31 14.42 8.27 14.50
C LEU A 31 14.69 9.66 15.10
N ALA A 32 13.88 10.67 14.77
CA ALA A 32 13.95 12.00 15.39
C ALA A 32 13.75 11.94 16.90
N GLY A 33 12.80 11.13 17.36
CA GLY A 33 12.59 10.83 18.78
C GLY A 33 13.83 10.22 19.45
N ALA A 34 14.49 9.29 18.79
CA ALA A 34 15.75 8.71 19.29
C ALA A 34 16.88 9.75 19.36
N LEU A 35 16.97 10.68 18.41
CA LEU A 35 17.97 11.75 18.41
C LEU A 35 17.71 12.79 19.51
N ARG A 36 16.46 13.18 19.73
CA ARG A 36 16.06 14.15 20.77
C ARG A 36 16.60 13.78 22.15
N ASP A 37 16.61 12.47 22.44
CA ASP A 37 17.01 11.94 23.74
C ASP A 37 18.55 11.78 23.86
N MET A 38 19.33 12.13 22.81
CA MET A 38 20.79 12.05 22.79
C MET A 38 21.45 13.40 23.05
N SER A 39 22.26 13.49 24.11
CA SER A 39 22.94 14.75 24.49
C SER A 39 23.98 15.20 23.45
N GLY A 40 23.91 16.46 23.04
CA GLY A 40 24.88 17.08 22.14
C GLY A 40 24.72 16.68 20.68
N VAL A 41 23.52 16.21 20.29
CA VAL A 41 23.15 15.91 18.91
C VAL A 41 22.08 16.90 18.46
N GLU A 42 22.34 17.59 17.37
CA GLU A 42 21.41 18.42 16.63
C GLU A 42 20.89 17.61 15.43
N ALA A 43 19.59 17.68 15.20
CA ALA A 43 18.93 16.94 14.14
C ALA A 43 18.15 17.89 13.25
N GLU A 44 18.19 17.63 11.95
CA GLU A 44 17.34 18.25 10.95
C GLU A 44 16.69 17.19 10.08
N VAL A 45 15.61 17.53 9.40
CA VAL A 45 14.91 16.63 8.48
C VAL A 45 14.72 17.28 7.11
N PHE A 46 14.75 16.45 6.07
CA PHE A 46 14.43 16.88 4.71
C PHE A 46 13.54 15.86 4.01
N MET A 47 12.37 16.31 3.55
CA MET A 47 11.41 15.53 2.78
C MET A 47 11.55 15.90 1.30
N VAL A 48 12.04 14.95 0.50
CA VAL A 48 12.25 15.10 -0.94
C VAL A 48 10.91 15.11 -1.65
N LYS A 49 10.58 16.21 -2.33
CA LYS A 49 9.32 16.36 -3.08
C LYS A 49 9.59 16.06 -4.55
N ASN A 50 8.77 15.20 -5.16
CA ASN A 50 8.79 14.90 -6.60
C ASN A 50 10.16 14.44 -7.15
N GLY A 51 11.00 13.82 -6.30
CA GLY A 51 12.36 13.41 -6.69
C GLY A 51 13.35 14.57 -6.90
N ASP A 52 13.04 15.79 -6.46
CA ASP A 52 13.95 16.94 -6.53
C ASP A 52 14.85 17.00 -5.29
N PHE A 53 16.15 16.80 -5.51
CA PHE A 53 17.18 16.78 -4.48
C PHE A 53 18.01 18.09 -4.42
N GLU A 54 17.76 19.08 -5.28
CA GLU A 54 18.63 20.28 -5.34
C GLU A 54 18.60 21.08 -4.04
N ALA A 55 17.42 21.25 -3.46
CA ALA A 55 17.26 21.90 -2.16
C ALA A 55 17.90 21.09 -1.02
N LEU A 56 17.94 19.75 -1.12
CA LEU A 56 18.67 18.90 -0.18
C LEU A 56 20.17 19.18 -0.26
N TYR A 57 20.75 19.20 -1.46
CA TYR A 57 22.19 19.46 -1.63
C TYR A 57 22.57 20.85 -1.13
N LYS A 58 21.73 21.85 -1.39
CA LYS A 58 21.94 23.20 -0.83
C LYS A 58 21.95 23.17 0.70
N MET A 59 20.98 22.51 1.32
CA MET A 59 20.93 22.37 2.78
C MET A 59 22.16 21.67 3.34
N ILE A 60 22.65 20.62 2.68
CA ILE A 60 23.87 19.91 3.10
C ILE A 60 25.09 20.83 3.03
N ALA A 61 25.22 21.63 1.97
CA ALA A 61 26.32 22.58 1.82
C ALA A 61 26.30 23.69 2.90
N ASP A 62 25.12 24.18 3.25
CA ASP A 62 24.93 25.27 4.21
C ASP A 62 25.03 24.79 5.66
N TRP A 63 24.26 23.75 6.01
CA TRP A 63 24.14 23.23 7.37
C TRP A 63 25.29 22.30 7.76
N LYS A 64 25.96 21.68 6.78
CA LYS A 64 27.13 20.80 6.96
C LYS A 64 26.86 19.66 7.96
N PRO A 65 25.91 18.75 7.70
CA PRO A 65 25.69 17.59 8.55
C PRO A 65 26.97 16.75 8.68
N ASP A 66 27.17 16.13 9.84
CA ASP A 66 28.25 15.16 10.05
C ASP A 66 27.89 13.79 9.45
N ILE A 67 26.59 13.52 9.27
CA ILE A 67 26.06 12.33 8.60
C ILE A 67 24.65 12.60 8.04
N VAL A 68 24.33 11.98 6.90
CA VAL A 68 22.99 11.98 6.33
C VAL A 68 22.40 10.57 6.35
N GLY A 69 21.26 10.40 7.00
CA GLY A 69 20.48 9.15 7.00
C GLY A 69 19.37 9.20 5.97
N VAL A 70 19.37 8.29 5.00
CA VAL A 70 18.38 8.24 3.91
C VAL A 70 17.51 6.99 4.07
N GLN A 71 16.20 7.18 4.19
CA GLN A 71 15.22 6.10 4.18
C GLN A 71 14.88 5.71 2.74
N ILE A 72 15.02 4.42 2.38
CA ILE A 72 14.81 3.92 1.01
C ILE A 72 13.84 2.72 0.98
N TRP A 73 12.95 2.69 -0.02
CA TRP A 73 12.14 1.52 -0.42
C TRP A 73 12.31 1.22 -1.92
N THR A 74 11.95 -0.01 -2.32
CA THR A 74 12.03 -0.48 -3.71
C THR A 74 11.12 0.33 -4.63
N GLY A 75 11.59 0.63 -5.84
CA GLY A 75 10.94 1.56 -6.78
C GLY A 75 11.38 3.03 -6.62
N TRP A 76 11.78 3.46 -5.42
CA TRP A 76 12.40 4.80 -5.21
C TRP A 76 13.94 4.75 -5.12
N HIS A 77 14.49 3.58 -4.79
CA HIS A 77 15.92 3.34 -4.57
C HIS A 77 16.90 3.90 -5.62
N LEU A 78 16.65 3.79 -6.93
CA LEU A 78 17.62 4.22 -7.94
C LEU A 78 17.96 5.72 -7.87
N GLN A 79 16.95 6.59 -7.73
CA GLN A 79 17.18 8.02 -7.58
C GLN A 79 17.77 8.37 -6.21
N SER A 80 17.42 7.60 -5.17
CA SER A 80 18.04 7.73 -3.85
C SER A 80 19.52 7.35 -3.88
N PHE A 81 19.90 6.30 -4.61
CA PHE A 81 21.30 5.88 -4.77
C PHE A 81 22.12 6.97 -5.46
N ALA A 82 21.61 7.55 -6.55
CA ALA A 82 22.25 8.69 -7.20
C ALA A 82 22.40 9.88 -6.23
N ALA A 83 21.40 10.15 -5.40
CA ALA A 83 21.49 11.19 -4.40
C ALA A 83 22.50 10.88 -3.29
N CYS A 84 22.55 9.65 -2.79
CA CYS A 84 23.53 9.19 -1.81
C CYS A 84 24.96 9.33 -2.35
N ASP A 85 25.22 8.95 -3.60
CA ASP A 85 26.53 9.12 -4.24
C ASP A 85 26.93 10.60 -4.34
N ARG A 86 25.97 11.47 -4.68
CA ARG A 86 26.19 12.92 -4.72
C ARG A 86 26.54 13.48 -3.34
N ILE A 87 25.84 13.04 -2.29
CA ILE A 87 26.10 13.44 -0.90
C ILE A 87 27.49 13.01 -0.45
N ARG A 88 27.90 11.78 -0.76
CA ARG A 88 29.26 11.28 -0.48
C ARG A 88 30.33 12.06 -1.24
N ALA A 89 30.06 12.44 -2.49
CA ALA A 89 30.94 13.30 -3.27
C ALA A 89 31.08 14.72 -2.68
N MET A 90 30.13 15.18 -1.86
CA MET A 90 30.25 16.42 -1.07
C MET A 90 31.07 16.23 0.22
N GLY A 91 31.59 15.04 0.48
CA GLY A 91 32.40 14.71 1.66
C GLY A 91 31.58 14.38 2.91
N VAL A 92 30.28 14.14 2.78
CA VAL A 92 29.41 13.81 3.92
C VAL A 92 29.08 12.31 3.91
N PRO A 93 29.35 11.60 5.02
CA PRO A 93 28.99 10.20 5.13
C PRO A 93 27.49 9.93 5.03
N VAL A 94 27.14 8.79 4.43
CA VAL A 94 25.75 8.38 4.22
C VAL A 94 25.42 7.09 4.99
N LEU A 95 24.30 7.12 5.70
CA LEU A 95 23.59 5.96 6.20
C LEU A 95 22.37 5.70 5.30
N ILE A 96 22.19 4.46 4.83
CA ILE A 96 20.95 4.01 4.21
C ILE A 96 20.21 3.06 5.16
N GLY A 97 18.91 3.29 5.33
CA GLY A 97 18.00 2.39 6.06
C GLY A 97 16.64 2.26 5.38
N GLY A 98 15.75 1.48 5.98
CA GLY A 98 14.39 1.26 5.47
C GLY A 98 14.19 -0.10 4.78
N PRO A 99 13.00 -0.32 4.19
CA PRO A 99 12.63 -1.63 3.65
C PRO A 99 13.58 -2.16 2.57
N HIS A 100 14.04 -1.30 1.64
CA HIS A 100 14.95 -1.77 0.59
C HIS A 100 16.31 -2.18 1.17
N ALA A 101 16.83 -1.40 2.11
CA ALA A 101 18.08 -1.73 2.80
C ALA A 101 18.01 -3.07 3.53
N THR A 102 16.86 -3.40 4.12
CA THR A 102 16.64 -4.65 4.85
C THR A 102 16.77 -5.90 3.98
N PHE A 103 16.36 -5.83 2.71
CA PHE A 103 16.35 -7.00 1.82
C PHE A 103 17.43 -6.95 0.74
N CYS A 104 17.99 -5.77 0.46
CA CYS A 104 18.92 -5.49 -0.64
C CYS A 104 20.19 -4.80 -0.13
N ALA A 105 20.67 -5.14 1.07
CA ALA A 105 21.80 -4.45 1.72
C ALA A 105 23.09 -4.40 0.87
N SER A 106 23.34 -5.47 0.10
CA SER A 106 24.48 -5.57 -0.82
C SER A 106 24.42 -4.58 -1.99
N GLU A 107 23.23 -4.11 -2.36
CA GLU A 107 23.04 -3.06 -3.35
C GLU A 107 23.26 -1.69 -2.69
N CYS A 108 22.63 -1.46 -1.54
CA CYS A 108 22.75 -0.20 -0.79
C CYS A 108 24.19 0.17 -0.40
N ILE A 109 25.03 -0.80 -0.01
CA ILE A 109 26.39 -0.51 0.48
C ILE A 109 27.30 0.09 -0.61
N LYS A 110 26.95 -0.05 -1.88
CA LYS A 110 27.67 0.59 -2.99
C LYS A 110 27.52 2.11 -2.96
N HIS A 111 26.44 2.60 -2.37
CA HIS A 111 26.03 4.01 -2.36
C HIS A 111 26.08 4.65 -0.97
N ALA A 112 26.54 3.93 0.06
CA ALA A 112 26.55 4.40 1.44
C ALA A 112 27.79 3.96 2.20
N ASP A 113 28.03 4.61 3.34
CA ASP A 113 29.09 4.24 4.27
C ASP A 113 28.53 3.30 5.36
N PHE A 114 27.23 3.41 5.67
CA PHE A 114 26.51 2.54 6.60
C PHE A 114 25.21 2.06 5.97
N VAL A 115 24.91 0.77 6.15
CA VAL A 115 23.60 0.21 5.80
C VAL A 115 23.03 -0.45 7.05
N MET A 116 21.79 -0.10 7.39
CA MET A 116 21.06 -0.70 8.51
C MET A 116 19.92 -1.55 7.99
N GLU A 117 19.97 -2.84 8.33
CA GLU A 117 18.91 -3.79 8.08
C GLU A 117 17.95 -3.88 9.29
N ALA A 118 16.71 -4.26 9.01
CA ALA A 118 15.63 -4.34 9.99
C ALA A 118 15.22 -3.00 10.62
N TYR A 119 14.71 -2.99 11.85
CA TYR A 119 14.17 -1.77 12.47
C TYR A 119 15.26 -0.72 12.74
N GLY A 120 16.46 -1.17 13.11
CA GLY A 120 17.67 -0.35 13.12
C GLY A 120 17.73 0.74 14.20
N PHE A 121 16.77 0.88 15.12
CA PHE A 121 16.79 1.97 16.11
C PHE A 121 17.98 1.89 17.06
N THR A 122 18.31 0.70 17.55
CA THR A 122 19.46 0.51 18.46
C THR A 122 20.77 0.68 17.71
N LEU A 123 20.86 0.16 16.48
CA LEU A 123 22.01 0.40 15.60
C LEU A 123 22.20 1.89 15.30
N PHE A 124 21.11 2.61 15.05
CA PHE A 124 21.13 4.04 14.79
C PHE A 124 21.66 4.83 16.00
N LYS A 125 21.19 4.54 17.21
CA LYS A 125 21.74 5.12 18.45
C LYS A 125 23.23 4.79 18.62
N ASN A 126 23.65 3.57 18.28
CA ASN A 126 25.06 3.16 18.36
C ASN A 126 25.93 3.88 17.34
N LEU A 127 25.45 4.08 16.11
CA LEU A 127 26.12 4.89 15.08
C LEU A 127 26.30 6.33 15.55
N VAL A 128 25.22 6.96 15.99
CA VAL A 128 25.25 8.36 16.47
C VAL A 128 26.08 8.48 17.76
N GLY A 129 26.18 7.41 18.54
CA GLY A 129 27.07 7.28 19.69
C GLY A 129 28.55 7.06 19.33
N GLY A 130 28.92 6.93 18.05
CA GLY A 130 30.28 6.67 17.59
C GLY A 130 30.77 5.24 17.85
N LYS A 131 29.86 4.27 17.98
CA LYS A 131 30.18 2.87 18.33
C LYS A 131 30.21 1.92 17.13
N LEU A 132 29.77 2.37 15.96
CA LEU A 132 29.75 1.55 14.74
C LEU A 132 30.82 1.99 13.75
N LYS A 133 31.39 1.02 13.04
CA LYS A 133 32.28 1.24 11.89
C LYS A 133 31.47 1.20 10.58
N PRO A 134 31.95 1.81 9.49
CA PRO A 134 31.32 1.69 8.17
C PRO A 134 31.08 0.22 7.78
N GLY A 135 29.97 -0.05 7.09
CA GLY A 135 29.57 -1.40 6.68
C GLY A 135 28.07 -1.67 6.77
N ILE A 136 27.72 -2.93 6.55
CA ILE A 136 26.36 -3.45 6.69
C ILE A 136 26.16 -3.92 8.13
N HIS A 137 25.08 -3.49 8.76
CA HIS A 137 24.73 -3.84 10.13
C HIS A 137 23.32 -4.40 10.22
N PHE A 138 23.21 -5.63 10.72
CA PHE A 138 21.94 -6.29 10.97
C PHE A 138 21.51 -6.13 12.43
N ASP A 139 20.30 -5.62 12.67
CA ASP A 139 19.80 -5.36 14.02
C ASP A 139 19.26 -6.64 14.69
N LEU A 140 20.16 -7.54 15.07
CA LEU A 140 19.81 -8.85 15.65
C LEU A 140 18.86 -8.74 16.86
N HIS A 141 19.05 -7.69 17.68
CA HIS A 141 18.27 -7.41 18.90
C HIS A 141 17.21 -6.32 18.70
N GLY A 142 16.97 -5.86 17.47
CA GLY A 142 16.05 -4.76 17.16
C GLY A 142 14.59 -5.01 17.52
N ARG A 143 14.26 -6.24 17.91
CA ARG A 143 12.93 -6.66 18.35
C ARG A 143 12.80 -6.79 19.87
N ASP A 144 13.86 -6.52 20.63
CA ASP A 144 13.91 -6.61 22.09
C ASP A 144 13.54 -5.29 22.77
N GLU A 145 13.81 -4.16 22.11
CA GLU A 145 13.47 -2.84 22.62
C GLU A 145 12.14 -2.31 22.05
N PRO A 146 11.36 -1.56 22.84
CA PRO A 146 10.23 -0.82 22.31
C PRO A 146 10.72 0.32 21.41
N PHE A 147 9.88 0.72 20.45
CA PHE A 147 10.13 1.91 19.64
C PHE A 147 10.32 3.16 20.56
N PRO A 148 11.15 4.15 20.17
CA PRO A 148 11.32 5.41 20.90
C PRO A 148 10.05 6.26 20.85
N LEU A 149 9.82 7.19 21.79
CA LEU A 149 8.75 8.19 21.62
C LEU A 149 9.06 9.08 20.42
N PRO A 150 8.14 9.24 19.45
CA PRO A 150 8.42 10.00 18.24
C PRO A 150 8.63 11.49 18.56
N ASP A 151 9.38 12.19 17.72
CA ASP A 151 9.45 13.66 17.74
C ASP A 151 8.76 14.22 16.49
N ARG A 152 7.46 14.54 16.64
CA ARG A 152 6.67 15.22 15.60
C ARG A 152 7.03 16.69 15.45
N ASN A 153 7.50 17.34 16.51
CA ASN A 153 7.79 18.77 16.46
C ASN A 153 8.94 19.07 15.49
N LEU A 154 9.97 18.22 15.46
CA LEU A 154 11.07 18.37 14.50
C LEU A 154 10.57 18.37 13.05
N VAL A 155 9.74 17.37 12.70
CA VAL A 155 9.22 17.23 11.33
C VAL A 155 8.17 18.29 10.99
N TYR A 156 7.27 18.57 11.91
CA TYR A 156 6.12 19.45 11.65
C TYR A 156 6.51 20.93 11.60
N ARG A 157 7.60 21.33 12.25
CA ARG A 157 8.16 22.68 12.11
C ARG A 157 8.70 22.91 10.70
N ALA A 158 9.38 21.91 10.14
CA ALA A 158 9.91 21.96 8.77
C ALA A 158 8.80 21.80 7.72
N TYR A 159 7.76 21.04 8.03
CA TYR A 159 6.65 20.71 7.13
C TYR A 159 5.28 20.90 7.82
N PRO A 160 4.78 22.15 7.93
CA PRO A 160 3.54 22.49 8.63
C PRO A 160 2.29 21.79 8.09
N GLU A 161 2.31 21.34 6.83
CA GLU A 161 1.22 20.55 6.24
C GLU A 161 0.94 19.25 7.02
N TYR A 162 1.95 18.63 7.62
CA TYR A 162 1.76 17.47 8.48
C TYR A 162 1.09 17.86 9.79
N ALA A 163 1.42 19.01 10.36
CA ALA A 163 0.77 19.54 11.56
C ALA A 163 -0.71 19.77 11.34
N LEU A 164 -1.08 20.34 10.19
CA LEU A 164 -2.45 20.69 9.82
C LEU A 164 -3.30 19.50 9.36
N ASN A 165 -2.68 18.39 8.94
CA ASN A 165 -3.40 17.20 8.53
C ASN A 165 -4.20 16.62 9.71
N PRO A 166 -5.54 16.54 9.68
CA PRO A 166 -6.33 16.07 10.81
C PRO A 166 -6.18 14.57 11.09
N MET A 167 -5.49 13.81 10.24
CA MET A 167 -5.19 12.41 10.45
C MET A 167 -3.72 12.24 10.81
N LYS A 168 -3.44 11.68 11.98
CA LYS A 168 -2.08 11.26 12.40
C LYS A 168 -1.99 9.74 12.37
N SER A 169 -0.78 9.20 12.40
CA SER A 169 -0.52 7.76 12.41
C SER A 169 0.23 7.35 13.67
N SER A 170 0.08 6.11 14.11
CA SER A 170 0.86 5.54 15.21
C SER A 170 0.93 4.01 15.08
N PHE A 171 1.74 3.35 15.91
CA PHE A 171 1.80 1.89 16.01
C PHE A 171 1.42 1.43 17.42
N GLY A 172 0.38 0.59 17.52
CA GLY A 172 0.15 -0.21 18.73
C GLY A 172 1.15 -1.36 18.85
N SER A 173 1.56 -1.90 17.70
CA SER A 173 2.44 -3.04 17.56
C SER A 173 2.99 -3.15 16.12
N VAL A 174 4.09 -3.90 15.96
CA VAL A 174 4.66 -4.24 14.65
C VAL A 174 5.05 -5.72 14.64
N GLY A 175 4.87 -6.37 13.50
CA GLY A 175 5.11 -7.78 13.25
C GLY A 175 3.83 -8.55 12.92
N CYS A 176 3.92 -9.51 12.00
CA CYS A 176 2.80 -10.35 11.59
C CYS A 176 3.21 -11.84 11.52
N PRO A 177 2.42 -12.79 12.08
CA PRO A 177 2.76 -14.22 12.09
C PRO A 177 2.34 -14.96 10.81
N PHE A 178 1.64 -14.29 9.89
CA PHE A 178 1.06 -14.92 8.71
C PHE A 178 2.10 -15.14 7.61
N GLY A 179 1.86 -16.14 6.76
CA GLY A 179 2.81 -16.63 5.75
C GLY A 179 2.54 -16.17 4.31
N CYS A 180 1.82 -15.04 4.11
CA CYS A 180 1.38 -14.58 2.80
C CYS A 180 2.56 -14.38 1.83
N ALA A 181 2.45 -14.91 0.60
CA ALA A 181 3.58 -15.04 -0.33
C ALA A 181 4.20 -13.69 -0.74
N TYR A 182 3.35 -12.68 -0.93
CA TYR A 182 3.68 -11.33 -1.43
C TYR A 182 4.16 -10.37 -0.33
N CYS A 183 4.07 -10.77 0.95
CA CYS A 183 4.34 -9.89 2.07
C CYS A 183 5.81 -9.97 2.51
N TYR A 184 6.34 -8.88 3.07
CA TYR A 184 7.68 -8.85 3.66
C TYR A 184 7.77 -9.63 4.98
N ALA A 185 6.68 -9.69 5.75
CA ALA A 185 6.70 -10.19 7.13
C ALA A 185 7.23 -11.64 7.29
N PRO A 186 6.89 -12.62 6.42
CA PRO A 186 7.48 -13.95 6.49
C PRO A 186 9.00 -13.95 6.35
N SER A 187 9.52 -13.22 5.36
CA SER A 187 10.96 -13.13 5.10
C SER A 187 11.68 -12.38 6.23
N PHE A 188 11.08 -11.29 6.72
CA PHE A 188 11.56 -10.59 7.90
C PHE A 188 11.62 -11.47 9.15
N ASN A 189 10.59 -12.29 9.38
CA ASN A 189 10.59 -13.25 10.49
C ASN A 189 11.71 -14.28 10.36
N GLU A 190 11.99 -14.78 9.14
CA GLU A 190 13.09 -15.72 8.89
C GLU A 190 14.46 -15.13 9.14
N MET A 191 14.67 -13.84 8.82
CA MET A 191 15.93 -13.13 9.14
C MET A 191 16.23 -13.08 10.65
N HIS A 192 15.22 -13.25 11.50
CA HIS A 192 15.36 -13.20 12.96
C HIS A 192 14.90 -14.50 13.66
N ASP A 193 15.06 -15.66 13.01
CA ASP A 193 14.76 -16.99 13.58
C ASP A 193 13.30 -17.20 14.04
N GLY A 194 12.37 -16.41 13.50
CA GLY A 194 10.93 -16.60 13.66
C GLY A 194 10.16 -15.33 14.04
N PHE A 195 8.85 -15.50 14.21
CA PHE A 195 7.92 -14.43 14.55
C PHE A 195 8.07 -13.96 16.01
N LYS A 196 8.13 -12.63 16.18
CA LYS A 196 7.97 -11.93 17.45
C LYS A 196 7.09 -10.70 17.20
N LEU A 197 6.05 -10.53 17.99
CA LEU A 197 5.24 -9.31 17.98
C LEU A 197 5.87 -8.28 18.92
N ILE A 198 6.21 -7.12 18.39
CA ILE A 198 6.75 -6.01 19.18
C ILE A 198 5.58 -5.11 19.54
N MET A 199 5.23 -5.05 20.82
CA MET A 199 4.16 -4.19 21.32
C MET A 199 4.73 -2.85 21.76
N SER A 200 4.06 -1.76 21.39
CA SER A 200 4.31 -0.48 22.06
C SER A 200 3.86 -0.60 23.53
N PRO A 201 4.70 -0.22 24.51
CA PRO A 201 4.27 -0.15 25.91
C PRO A 201 3.03 0.73 26.04
N MET A 202 2.04 0.29 26.82
CA MET A 202 0.74 0.97 26.86
C MET A 202 0.87 2.42 27.33
N ASP A 203 1.69 2.69 28.35
CA ASP A 203 1.94 4.04 28.85
C ASP A 203 2.56 4.95 27.78
N ARG A 204 3.50 4.40 27.00
CA ARG A 204 4.10 5.13 25.87
C ARG A 204 3.06 5.48 24.81
N LEU A 205 2.18 4.53 24.48
CA LEU A 205 1.15 4.74 23.47
C LEU A 205 0.12 5.78 23.90
N MET A 206 -0.30 5.77 25.18
CA MET A 206 -1.18 6.79 25.73
C MET A 206 -0.50 8.17 25.73
N LEU A 207 0.78 8.24 26.12
CA LEU A 207 1.55 9.47 26.11
C LEU A 207 1.67 10.04 24.68
N GLU A 208 1.93 9.20 23.68
CA GLU A 208 1.96 9.61 22.28
C GLU A 208 0.60 10.17 21.83
N GLY A 209 -0.51 9.49 22.17
CA GLY A 209 -1.86 9.97 21.84
C GLY A 209 -2.21 11.30 22.52
N GLN A 210 -1.84 11.47 23.79
CA GLN A 210 -2.04 12.71 24.54
C GLN A 210 -1.22 13.87 23.97
N ASP A 211 0.04 13.60 23.60
CA ASP A 211 0.91 14.59 22.97
C ASP A 211 0.34 15.06 21.64
N ILE A 212 -0.17 14.13 20.82
CA ILE A 212 -0.83 14.45 19.56
C ILE A 212 -2.04 15.36 19.79
N LEU A 213 -2.93 14.98 20.70
CA LEU A 213 -4.15 15.71 21.02
C LEU A 213 -3.85 17.13 21.53
N LYS A 214 -2.80 17.27 22.35
CA LYS A 214 -2.44 18.54 22.98
C LYS A 214 -1.88 19.56 22.00
N HIS A 215 -1.10 19.12 21.01
CA HIS A 215 -0.29 20.04 20.20
C HIS A 215 -0.79 20.26 18.77
N TRP A 216 -1.57 19.34 18.19
CA TRP A 216 -1.95 19.44 16.78
C TRP A 216 -3.43 19.13 16.52
N PRO A 217 -4.07 19.81 15.55
CA PRO A 217 -5.43 19.50 15.16
C PRO A 217 -5.52 18.06 14.67
N THR A 218 -6.27 17.24 15.40
CA THR A 218 -6.38 15.81 15.12
C THR A 218 -7.83 15.36 15.27
N LYS A 219 -8.34 14.68 14.24
CA LYS A 219 -9.68 14.08 14.18
C LYS A 219 -9.64 12.56 14.15
N LEU A 220 -8.52 11.97 13.71
CA LEU A 220 -8.37 10.53 13.55
C LEU A 220 -6.92 10.10 13.76
N ILE A 221 -6.72 9.00 14.49
CA ILE A 221 -5.47 8.24 14.46
C ILE A 221 -5.62 7.06 13.50
N TYR A 222 -4.72 6.92 12.54
CA TYR A 222 -4.59 5.72 11.73
C TYR A 222 -3.50 4.82 12.31
N PHE A 223 -3.90 3.71 12.93
CA PHE A 223 -2.95 2.70 13.39
C PHE A 223 -2.39 1.91 12.21
N GLN A 224 -1.08 2.02 12.00
CA GLN A 224 -0.35 1.46 10.85
C GLN A 224 0.19 0.05 11.14
N ASP A 225 -0.20 -0.56 12.26
CA ASP A 225 0.15 -1.93 12.64
C ASP A 225 -0.03 -2.92 11.49
N ASP A 226 0.91 -3.87 11.33
CA ASP A 226 0.74 -4.97 10.36
C ASP A 226 -0.52 -5.81 10.67
N ILE A 227 -0.88 -5.88 11.96
CA ILE A 227 -2.06 -6.57 12.47
C ILE A 227 -2.49 -5.98 13.83
N PHE A 228 -3.38 -4.99 13.80
CA PHE A 228 -3.87 -4.35 15.01
C PHE A 228 -4.69 -5.32 15.88
N GLY A 229 -4.49 -5.26 17.19
CA GLY A 229 -5.31 -6.01 18.14
C GLY A 229 -5.11 -7.54 18.12
N TYR A 230 -3.93 -8.01 17.68
CA TYR A 230 -3.60 -9.43 17.64
C TYR A 230 -3.77 -10.12 19.02
N LYS A 231 -3.27 -9.49 20.09
CA LYS A 231 -3.39 -10.00 21.47
C LYS A 231 -4.65 -9.46 22.14
N MET A 232 -5.57 -10.35 22.52
CA MET A 232 -6.85 -9.96 23.12
C MET A 232 -6.70 -9.24 24.48
N GLU A 233 -5.75 -9.66 25.31
CA GLU A 233 -5.45 -8.98 26.58
C GLU A 233 -5.03 -7.52 26.38
N TRP A 234 -4.21 -7.27 25.35
CA TRP A 234 -3.84 -5.92 24.98
C TRP A 234 -5.03 -5.12 24.46
N VAL A 235 -5.94 -5.72 23.68
CA VAL A 235 -7.17 -5.04 23.22
C VAL A 235 -8.04 -4.60 24.39
N ARG A 236 -8.19 -5.43 25.43
CA ARG A 236 -8.95 -5.08 26.64
C ARG A 236 -8.36 -3.88 27.37
N ASP A 237 -7.04 -3.86 27.57
CA ASP A 237 -6.36 -2.75 28.24
C ASP A 237 -6.36 -1.49 27.37
N PHE A 238 -6.05 -1.62 26.08
CA PHE A 238 -6.11 -0.53 25.11
C PHE A 238 -7.49 0.11 25.07
N ALA A 239 -8.56 -0.68 24.96
CA ALA A 239 -9.91 -0.15 24.84
C ALA A 239 -10.34 0.63 26.10
N LYS A 240 -9.97 0.15 27.28
CA LYS A 240 -10.22 0.82 28.55
C LYS A 240 -9.44 2.14 28.66
N ARG A 241 -8.16 2.11 28.33
CA ARG A 241 -7.24 3.24 28.53
C ARG A 241 -7.38 4.30 27.45
N TRP A 242 -7.36 3.90 26.18
CA TRP A 242 -7.44 4.83 25.04
C TRP A 242 -8.66 5.74 25.14
N LYS A 243 -9.85 5.18 25.40
CA LYS A 243 -11.08 5.95 25.58
C LYS A 243 -10.98 7.00 26.70
N LYS A 244 -10.36 6.63 27.83
CA LYS A 244 -10.29 7.46 29.03
C LYS A 244 -9.18 8.51 28.96
N GLU A 245 -8.02 8.13 28.43
CA GLU A 245 -6.78 8.90 28.50
C GLU A 245 -6.51 9.72 27.23
N VAL A 246 -7.04 9.30 26.09
CA VAL A 246 -6.80 9.94 24.77
C VAL A 246 -8.12 10.35 24.10
N GLY A 247 -9.08 9.44 23.98
CA GLY A 247 -10.43 9.71 23.46
C GLY A 247 -10.51 10.06 21.97
N LEU A 248 -9.41 9.96 21.22
CA LEU A 248 -9.39 10.23 19.78
C LEU A 248 -10.03 9.07 18.98
N PRO A 249 -10.88 9.37 17.99
CA PRO A 249 -11.31 8.37 17.02
C PRO A 249 -10.12 7.72 16.32
N PHE A 250 -10.23 6.44 15.98
CA PHE A 250 -9.17 5.76 15.24
C PHE A 250 -9.67 4.81 14.15
N HIS A 251 -8.80 4.58 13.18
CA HIS A 251 -8.94 3.58 12.14
C HIS A 251 -7.79 2.59 12.28
N CYS A 252 -8.03 1.29 12.05
CA CYS A 252 -6.99 0.26 12.17
C CYS A 252 -7.02 -0.76 11.04
N GLN A 253 -5.94 -1.54 10.92
CA GLN A 253 -5.84 -2.68 10.00
C GLN A 253 -5.97 -3.98 10.78
N LEU A 254 -6.86 -4.88 10.34
CA LEU A 254 -7.13 -6.15 11.03
C LEU A 254 -7.11 -7.32 10.04
N ARG A 255 -6.93 -8.53 10.57
CA ARG A 255 -7.11 -9.78 9.84
C ARG A 255 -8.39 -10.48 10.25
N LEU A 256 -9.19 -10.90 9.27
CA LEU A 256 -10.49 -11.53 9.52
C LEU A 256 -10.41 -12.81 10.34
N GLU A 257 -9.28 -13.51 10.33
CA GLU A 257 -9.08 -14.66 11.21
C GLU A 257 -9.19 -14.28 12.70
N LEU A 258 -8.97 -13.01 13.05
CA LEU A 258 -9.21 -12.48 14.40
C LEU A 258 -10.70 -12.26 14.72
N THR A 259 -11.62 -12.45 13.77
CA THR A 259 -13.07 -12.41 14.07
C THR A 259 -13.64 -13.77 14.40
N LEU A 260 -12.83 -14.84 14.37
CA LEU A 260 -13.23 -16.21 14.69
C LEU A 260 -13.32 -16.47 16.19
N LYS A 261 -12.22 -16.25 16.92
CA LYS A 261 -12.13 -16.47 18.37
C LYS A 261 -12.10 -15.14 19.11
N ASP A 262 -13.01 -15.01 20.07
CA ASP A 262 -13.26 -13.77 20.84
C ASP A 262 -13.52 -12.57 19.91
N GLY A 263 -13.99 -12.83 18.68
CA GLY A 263 -14.08 -11.85 17.61
C GLY A 263 -15.11 -10.77 17.89
N ASP A 264 -16.28 -11.15 18.40
CA ASP A 264 -17.33 -10.21 18.75
C ASP A 264 -16.90 -9.31 19.92
N GLU A 265 -16.31 -9.88 20.98
CA GLU A 265 -15.73 -9.10 22.09
C GLU A 265 -14.65 -8.14 21.59
N ARG A 266 -13.76 -8.60 20.70
CA ARG A 266 -12.70 -7.77 20.11
C ARG A 266 -13.30 -6.57 19.40
N LEU A 267 -14.26 -6.80 18.50
CA LEU A 267 -14.90 -5.72 17.75
C LEU A 267 -15.67 -4.76 18.66
N ASP A 268 -16.40 -5.27 19.67
CA ASP A 268 -17.14 -4.44 20.62
C ASP A 268 -16.21 -3.55 21.47
N LEU A 269 -15.06 -4.08 21.90
CA LEU A 269 -14.05 -3.31 22.61
C LEU A 269 -13.44 -2.22 21.72
N LEU A 270 -13.13 -2.54 20.46
CA LEU A 270 -12.61 -1.56 19.50
C LEU A 270 -13.61 -0.44 19.25
N VAL A 271 -14.89 -0.76 19.02
CA VAL A 271 -15.97 0.24 18.90
C VAL A 271 -16.05 1.07 20.18
N GLY A 272 -16.08 0.43 21.34
CA GLY A 272 -16.13 1.09 22.64
C GLY A 272 -14.98 2.05 22.90
N ALA A 273 -13.81 1.76 22.33
CA ALA A 273 -12.60 2.58 22.39
C ALA A 273 -12.58 3.79 21.44
N GLY A 274 -13.52 3.86 20.48
CA GLY A 274 -13.58 4.92 19.48
C GLY A 274 -13.09 4.52 18.09
N CYS A 275 -13.04 3.22 17.76
CA CYS A 275 -12.78 2.78 16.40
C CYS A 275 -13.92 3.24 15.48
N THR A 276 -13.58 3.90 14.37
CA THR A 276 -14.56 4.37 13.36
C THR A 276 -14.46 3.61 12.04
N GLY A 277 -13.34 2.91 11.82
CA GLY A 277 -13.15 2.15 10.60
C GLY A 277 -12.08 1.07 10.69
N ILE A 278 -12.25 0.05 9.86
CA ILE A 278 -11.33 -1.08 9.73
C ILE A 278 -10.92 -1.23 8.26
N THR A 279 -9.63 -1.48 8.03
CA THR A 279 -9.12 -1.95 6.75
C THR A 279 -8.89 -3.46 6.79
N LEU A 280 -9.39 -4.16 5.78
CA LEU A 280 -9.22 -5.58 5.57
C LEU A 280 -8.62 -5.86 4.18
N ALA A 281 -7.50 -6.55 4.16
CA ALA A 281 -6.97 -7.15 2.95
C ALA A 281 -7.73 -8.44 2.62
N ILE A 282 -8.39 -8.49 1.46
CA ILE A 282 -9.08 -9.66 0.92
C ILE A 282 -8.24 -10.33 -0.18
N GLU A 283 -7.48 -9.51 -0.91
CA GLU A 283 -6.55 -9.87 -1.99
C GLU A 283 -7.20 -10.40 -3.27
N SER A 284 -7.98 -11.47 -3.20
CA SER A 284 -8.64 -12.03 -4.39
C SER A 284 -10.02 -12.56 -4.07
N GLY A 285 -10.95 -12.47 -5.02
CA GLY A 285 -12.26 -13.13 -4.98
C GLY A 285 -12.25 -14.55 -5.52
N ASN A 286 -11.10 -15.05 -5.98
CA ASN A 286 -10.93 -16.47 -6.29
C ASN A 286 -10.19 -17.16 -5.13
N GLU A 287 -10.80 -18.21 -4.58
CA GLU A 287 -10.26 -18.91 -3.41
C GLU A 287 -8.96 -19.64 -3.71
N PHE A 288 -8.84 -20.28 -4.87
CA PHE A 288 -7.61 -20.94 -5.27
C PHE A 288 -6.44 -19.95 -5.35
N ILE A 289 -6.62 -18.80 -6.01
CA ILE A 289 -5.59 -17.75 -6.08
C ILE A 289 -5.22 -17.27 -4.67
N ARG A 290 -6.22 -16.96 -3.86
CA ARG A 290 -6.02 -16.46 -2.48
C ARG A 290 -5.30 -17.48 -1.60
N ASP A 291 -5.71 -18.74 -1.62
CA ASP A 291 -5.22 -19.80 -0.75
C ASP A 291 -3.89 -20.40 -1.22
N ARG A 292 -3.80 -20.72 -2.53
CA ARG A 292 -2.70 -21.49 -3.12
C ARG A 292 -1.64 -20.64 -3.78
N VAL A 293 -1.94 -19.45 -4.28
CA VAL A 293 -0.93 -18.58 -4.94
C VAL A 293 -0.42 -17.51 -3.97
N LEU A 294 -1.34 -16.84 -3.27
CA LEU A 294 -1.01 -15.75 -2.34
C LEU A 294 -0.75 -16.23 -0.90
N PHE A 295 -1.01 -17.51 -0.60
CA PHE A 295 -0.91 -18.12 0.73
C PHE A 295 -1.69 -17.34 1.80
N ARG A 296 -2.86 -16.84 1.42
CA ARG A 296 -3.81 -16.17 2.29
C ARG A 296 -5.00 -17.09 2.54
N HIS A 297 -4.86 -17.96 3.53
CA HIS A 297 -5.87 -18.95 3.90
C HIS A 297 -7.12 -18.29 4.52
N MET A 298 -8.09 -17.93 3.69
CA MET A 298 -9.29 -17.22 4.10
C MET A 298 -10.46 -17.70 3.24
N PRO A 299 -11.35 -18.56 3.76
CA PRO A 299 -12.54 -19.02 3.03
C PRO A 299 -13.51 -17.88 2.72
N HIS A 300 -14.36 -18.06 1.71
CA HIS A 300 -15.36 -17.06 1.34
C HIS A 300 -16.35 -16.74 2.46
N GLU A 301 -16.77 -17.75 3.23
CA GLU A 301 -17.72 -17.56 4.34
C GLU A 301 -17.12 -16.65 5.42
N LEU A 302 -15.85 -16.86 5.77
CA LEU A 302 -15.14 -16.00 6.71
C LEU A 302 -15.11 -14.54 6.24
N ILE A 303 -14.94 -14.31 4.93
CA ILE A 303 -14.92 -12.96 4.36
C ILE A 303 -16.28 -12.29 4.53
N LEU A 304 -17.35 -12.94 4.04
CA LEU A 304 -18.68 -12.36 4.05
C LEU A 304 -19.19 -12.16 5.49
N GLU A 305 -19.07 -13.17 6.34
CA GLU A 305 -19.52 -13.10 7.74
C GLU A 305 -18.69 -12.11 8.55
N GLY A 306 -17.37 -12.13 8.40
CA GLY A 306 -16.46 -11.23 9.13
C GLY A 306 -16.67 -9.77 8.74
N CYS A 307 -16.80 -9.48 7.44
CA CYS A 307 -17.13 -8.14 6.97
C CYS A 307 -18.51 -7.69 7.47
N LYS A 308 -19.52 -8.57 7.43
CA LYS A 308 -20.85 -8.29 7.96
C LYS A 308 -20.81 -7.94 9.45
N LYS A 309 -20.11 -8.73 10.28
CA LYS A 309 -19.95 -8.46 11.72
C LYS A 309 -19.36 -7.08 12.00
N ILE A 310 -18.43 -6.62 11.17
CA ILE A 310 -17.81 -5.28 11.30
C ILE A 310 -18.83 -4.19 10.93
N MET A 311 -19.50 -4.32 9.80
CA MET A 311 -20.44 -3.31 9.31
C MET A 311 -21.71 -3.21 10.16
N ASP A 312 -22.22 -4.32 10.70
CA ASP A 312 -23.39 -4.34 11.60
C ASP A 312 -23.16 -3.51 12.88
N ARG A 313 -21.89 -3.24 13.23
CA ARG A 313 -21.49 -2.38 14.35
C ARG A 313 -21.34 -0.90 13.98
N GLY A 314 -21.71 -0.53 12.75
CA GLY A 314 -21.60 0.84 12.25
C GLY A 314 -20.18 1.28 11.90
N LEU A 315 -19.22 0.35 11.85
CA LEU A 315 -17.85 0.65 11.43
C LEU A 315 -17.78 0.85 9.92
N THR A 316 -17.02 1.86 9.48
CA THR A 316 -16.66 1.97 8.07
C THR A 316 -15.70 0.84 7.69
N LEU A 317 -15.89 0.27 6.50
CA LEU A 317 -15.09 -0.84 6.03
C LEU A 317 -14.33 -0.45 4.76
N ARG A 318 -13.01 -0.57 4.80
CA ARG A 318 -12.15 -0.49 3.62
C ARG A 318 -11.63 -1.87 3.26
N THR A 319 -11.92 -2.38 2.07
CA THR A 319 -11.32 -3.61 1.55
C THR A 319 -10.14 -3.31 0.63
N GLN A 320 -9.14 -4.20 0.62
CA GLN A 320 -7.96 -4.12 -0.25
C GLN A 320 -7.79 -5.42 -1.03
N GLN A 321 -7.34 -5.30 -2.27
CA GLN A 321 -7.20 -6.42 -3.19
C GLN A 321 -5.90 -6.30 -4.02
N ILE A 322 -5.52 -7.39 -4.67
CA ILE A 322 -4.39 -7.47 -5.57
C ILE A 322 -4.88 -8.08 -6.89
N LEU A 323 -4.71 -7.37 -7.99
CA LEU A 323 -5.01 -7.86 -9.35
C LEU A 323 -3.73 -8.21 -10.10
N ALA A 324 -3.89 -8.87 -11.25
CA ALA A 324 -2.77 -9.35 -12.08
C ALA A 324 -1.82 -10.26 -11.31
N VAL A 325 -2.40 -11.19 -10.55
CA VAL A 325 -1.67 -12.25 -9.86
C VAL A 325 -1.31 -13.33 -10.89
N PRO A 326 -0.14 -13.97 -10.85
CA PRO A 326 0.10 -15.13 -11.71
C PRO A 326 -1.00 -16.17 -11.56
N PHE A 327 -1.37 -16.76 -12.69
CA PHE A 327 -2.53 -17.65 -12.84
C PHE A 327 -3.90 -16.98 -12.66
N SER A 328 -3.98 -15.67 -12.37
CA SER A 328 -5.23 -14.94 -12.57
C SER A 328 -5.45 -14.68 -14.06
N ASP A 329 -6.72 -14.60 -14.41
CA ASP A 329 -7.25 -14.12 -15.68
C ASP A 329 -8.35 -13.08 -15.41
N THR A 330 -8.90 -12.49 -16.48
CA THR A 330 -9.99 -11.51 -16.38
C THR A 330 -11.20 -12.05 -15.59
N ILE A 331 -11.49 -13.35 -15.65
CA ILE A 331 -12.62 -13.95 -14.93
C ILE A 331 -12.35 -13.91 -13.43
N THR A 332 -11.17 -14.32 -12.98
CA THR A 332 -10.80 -14.32 -11.56
C THR A 332 -10.63 -12.90 -10.99
N ASP A 333 -10.12 -11.95 -11.76
CA ASP A 333 -10.06 -10.55 -11.34
C ASP A 333 -11.47 -9.95 -11.18
N LEU A 334 -12.37 -10.25 -12.13
CA LEU A 334 -13.77 -9.85 -12.04
C LEU A 334 -14.51 -10.56 -10.88
N ALA A 335 -14.14 -11.80 -10.53
CA ALA A 335 -14.67 -12.46 -9.34
C ALA A 335 -14.30 -11.70 -8.06
N THR A 336 -13.14 -11.05 -8.02
CA THR A 336 -12.76 -10.13 -6.93
C THR A 336 -13.69 -8.93 -6.85
N LEU A 337 -14.10 -8.39 -7.99
CA LEU A 337 -15.11 -7.33 -8.05
C LEU A 337 -16.48 -7.82 -7.58
N ASN A 338 -16.89 -9.03 -7.98
CA ASN A 338 -18.14 -9.65 -7.54
C ASN A 338 -18.19 -9.82 -6.02
N LEU A 339 -17.11 -10.34 -5.42
CA LEU A 339 -17.02 -10.52 -3.96
C LEU A 339 -17.13 -9.18 -3.22
N ASN A 340 -16.49 -8.13 -3.72
CA ASN A 340 -16.63 -6.79 -3.12
C ASN A 340 -18.05 -6.22 -3.31
N GLY A 341 -18.73 -6.56 -4.40
CA GLY A 341 -20.15 -6.24 -4.58
C GLY A 341 -21.04 -6.89 -3.52
N GLN A 342 -20.77 -8.15 -3.18
CA GLN A 342 -21.48 -8.86 -2.11
C GLN A 342 -21.20 -8.28 -0.72
N ILE A 343 -19.95 -7.85 -0.47
CA ILE A 343 -19.56 -7.20 0.78
C ILE A 343 -20.17 -5.78 0.87
N ASN A 344 -20.22 -5.04 -0.24
CA ASN A 344 -20.60 -3.62 -0.30
C ASN A 344 -19.81 -2.71 0.70
N PRO A 345 -18.47 -2.80 0.74
CA PRO A 345 -17.64 -2.09 1.73
C PRO A 345 -17.71 -0.58 1.51
N THR A 346 -17.55 0.25 2.55
CA THR A 346 -17.53 1.72 2.43
C THR A 346 -16.57 2.20 1.33
N MET A 347 -15.40 1.58 1.24
CA MET A 347 -14.39 1.84 0.20
C MET A 347 -13.73 0.51 -0.21
N ALA A 348 -13.43 0.34 -1.49
CA ALA A 348 -12.64 -0.79 -1.99
C ALA A 348 -11.52 -0.25 -2.88
N TRP A 349 -10.36 -0.88 -2.92
CA TRP A 349 -9.31 -0.44 -3.84
C TRP A 349 -8.31 -1.56 -4.09
N ALA A 350 -7.90 -1.68 -5.35
CA ALA A 350 -6.96 -2.69 -5.77
C ALA A 350 -5.55 -2.11 -5.99
N SER A 351 -4.57 -2.96 -5.73
CA SER A 351 -3.19 -2.81 -6.19
C SER A 351 -2.90 -3.77 -7.34
N ILE A 352 -1.82 -3.54 -8.07
CA ILE A 352 -1.26 -4.48 -9.04
C ILE A 352 -0.08 -5.19 -8.39
N LEU A 353 -0.03 -6.52 -8.50
CA LEU A 353 1.01 -7.32 -7.83
C LEU A 353 2.41 -6.98 -8.34
N SER A 354 3.33 -6.71 -7.42
CA SER A 354 4.75 -6.50 -7.72
C SER A 354 5.59 -7.68 -7.18
N PRO A 355 6.46 -8.29 -8.00
CA PRO A 355 7.29 -9.42 -7.60
C PRO A 355 8.55 -8.98 -6.83
N TYR A 356 8.38 -8.35 -5.67
CA TYR A 356 9.51 -7.86 -4.88
C TYR A 356 10.51 -8.99 -4.54
N GLY A 357 11.79 -8.76 -4.87
CA GLY A 357 12.89 -9.61 -4.46
C GLY A 357 12.94 -9.77 -2.94
N GLY A 358 13.29 -10.97 -2.47
CA GLY A 358 13.27 -11.31 -1.04
C GLY A 358 11.92 -11.78 -0.50
N THR A 359 10.83 -11.67 -1.27
CA THR A 359 9.54 -12.29 -0.92
C THR A 359 9.43 -13.70 -1.51
N ALA A 360 8.56 -14.53 -0.93
CA ALA A 360 8.28 -15.86 -1.47
C ALA A 360 7.64 -15.78 -2.86
N PHE A 361 6.77 -14.79 -3.07
CA PHE A 361 6.16 -14.55 -4.36
C PHE A 361 7.19 -14.12 -5.42
N GLY A 362 8.14 -13.22 -5.08
CA GLY A 362 9.22 -12.85 -6.00
C GLY A 362 10.03 -14.08 -6.45
N THR A 363 10.35 -14.99 -5.52
CA THR A 363 11.03 -16.27 -5.83
C THR A 363 10.19 -17.17 -6.73
N MET A 364 8.89 -17.26 -6.47
CA MET A 364 7.96 -18.04 -7.27
C MET A 364 7.81 -17.47 -8.70
N ALA A 365 7.78 -16.14 -8.83
CA ALA A 365 7.68 -15.47 -10.12
C ALA A 365 8.90 -15.71 -11.00
N ASP A 366 10.11 -15.70 -10.41
CA ASP A 366 11.36 -16.05 -11.10
C ASP A 366 11.37 -17.54 -11.50
N ASN A 367 11.17 -18.45 -10.54
CA ASN A 367 11.19 -19.90 -10.78
C ASN A 367 10.19 -20.37 -11.85
N LEU A 368 9.02 -19.73 -11.92
CA LEU A 368 7.97 -20.05 -12.87
C LEU A 368 8.00 -19.19 -14.14
N GLY A 369 9.05 -18.37 -14.33
CA GLY A 369 9.24 -17.59 -15.55
C GLY A 369 8.21 -16.49 -15.78
N PHE A 370 7.51 -16.05 -14.73
CA PHE A 370 6.57 -14.92 -14.77
C PHE A 370 7.28 -13.57 -14.76
N TYR A 371 8.48 -13.52 -14.19
CA TYR A 371 9.27 -12.30 -14.11
C TYR A 371 10.72 -12.59 -14.47
N LYS A 372 11.28 -11.78 -15.38
CA LYS A 372 12.69 -11.85 -15.78
C LYS A 372 13.50 -10.63 -15.34
N GLY A 373 12.82 -9.61 -14.80
CA GLY A 373 13.45 -8.39 -14.30
C GLY A 373 13.97 -8.55 -12.88
N ASN A 374 14.37 -7.45 -12.28
CA ASN A 374 14.80 -7.38 -10.87
C ASN A 374 14.09 -6.22 -10.14
N ASN A 375 14.57 -5.81 -8.97
CA ASN A 375 13.92 -4.74 -8.20
C ASN A 375 14.02 -3.35 -8.87
N ASP A 376 15.00 -3.13 -9.75
CA ASP A 376 15.22 -1.87 -10.48
C ASP A 376 14.12 -1.61 -11.52
N ASP A 377 13.49 -2.66 -12.04
CA ASP A 377 12.41 -2.56 -13.04
C ASP A 377 11.03 -2.29 -12.39
N LEU A 378 10.95 -2.30 -11.05
CA LEU A 378 9.71 -2.09 -10.32
C LEU A 378 9.40 -0.59 -10.17
N SER A 379 8.13 -0.24 -10.34
CA SER A 379 7.66 1.13 -10.11
C SER A 379 7.69 1.49 -8.62
N GLU A 380 7.81 2.79 -8.34
CA GLU A 380 7.60 3.36 -7.00
C GLU A 380 6.17 3.13 -6.49
N THR A 381 5.21 2.96 -7.41
CA THR A 381 3.79 2.78 -7.07
C THR A 381 3.27 1.41 -7.50
N PHE A 382 2.43 0.83 -6.65
CA PHE A 382 1.67 -0.39 -6.91
C PHE A 382 0.36 -0.13 -7.68
N LEU A 383 0.17 1.09 -8.20
CA LEU A 383 -0.97 1.48 -9.05
C LEU A 383 -0.62 1.39 -10.54
N ASP A 384 0.63 1.08 -10.87
CA ASP A 384 1.10 0.96 -12.24
C ASP A 384 0.81 -0.41 -12.84
N ARG A 385 1.07 -0.53 -14.14
CA ARG A 385 0.86 -1.74 -14.93
C ARG A 385 1.71 -2.90 -14.41
N SER A 386 1.18 -4.11 -14.51
CA SER A 386 1.92 -5.32 -14.12
C SER A 386 3.15 -5.51 -15.00
N VAL A 387 4.26 -5.90 -14.36
CA VAL A 387 5.52 -6.29 -15.01
C VAL A 387 5.60 -7.80 -15.28
N LEU A 388 4.55 -8.53 -14.91
CA LEU A 388 4.50 -9.99 -14.98
C LEU A 388 4.01 -10.48 -16.34
N ARG A 389 4.48 -11.67 -16.71
CA ARG A 389 3.82 -12.51 -17.71
C ARG A 389 2.70 -13.31 -17.05
N HIS A 390 1.63 -13.54 -17.79
CA HIS A 390 0.48 -14.32 -17.36
C HIS A 390 0.25 -15.51 -18.29
N VAL A 391 -0.58 -16.45 -17.84
CA VAL A 391 -0.86 -17.70 -18.55
C VAL A 391 -2.19 -17.65 -19.28
N GLU A 392 -2.29 -18.35 -20.40
CA GLU A 392 -3.47 -18.39 -21.26
C GLU A 392 -4.65 -19.10 -20.60
N GLY A 393 -4.42 -20.23 -19.91
CA GLY A 393 -5.49 -20.96 -19.24
C GLY A 393 -5.84 -20.44 -17.85
N GLY A 394 -5.14 -19.42 -17.35
CA GLY A 394 -5.38 -18.86 -16.01
C GLY A 394 -5.29 -19.94 -14.92
N ILE A 395 -6.34 -20.02 -14.09
CA ILE A 395 -6.44 -21.04 -13.04
C ILE A 395 -6.52 -22.46 -13.59
N ARG A 396 -7.09 -22.66 -14.80
CA ARG A 396 -7.33 -24.00 -15.37
C ARG A 396 -6.03 -24.75 -15.65
N ASP A 397 -4.95 -24.02 -15.89
CA ASP A 397 -3.63 -24.59 -16.17
C ASP A 397 -2.95 -25.10 -14.90
N ILE A 398 -3.26 -24.53 -13.73
CA ILE A 398 -2.47 -24.75 -12.51
C ILE A 398 -3.23 -25.47 -11.40
N GLU A 399 -4.53 -25.26 -11.29
CA GLU A 399 -5.34 -25.81 -10.20
C GLU A 399 -5.31 -27.34 -10.18
N PRO A 400 -5.57 -28.06 -11.30
CA PRO A 400 -5.51 -29.52 -11.31
C PRO A 400 -4.13 -30.07 -10.94
N ILE A 401 -3.06 -29.37 -11.34
CA ILE A 401 -1.69 -29.74 -11.04
C ILE A 401 -1.45 -29.61 -9.53
N VAL A 402 -1.74 -28.45 -8.94
CA VAL A 402 -1.52 -28.20 -7.50
C VAL A 402 -2.35 -29.15 -6.64
N GLU A 403 -3.59 -29.43 -7.02
CA GLU A 403 -4.46 -30.36 -6.29
C GLU A 403 -3.95 -31.81 -6.33
N SER A 404 -3.37 -32.23 -7.46
CA SER A 404 -2.76 -33.57 -7.60
C SER A 404 -1.57 -33.78 -6.67
N LEU A 405 -0.86 -32.70 -6.29
CA LEU A 405 0.39 -32.76 -5.53
C LEU A 405 0.21 -32.88 -4.01
N LYS A 406 -1.03 -33.13 -3.53
CA LYS A 406 -1.39 -33.42 -2.12
C LYS A 406 -0.62 -32.57 -1.11
N VAL A 407 -0.99 -31.29 -1.01
CA VAL A 407 -0.50 -30.42 0.07
C VAL A 407 -1.16 -30.82 1.40
N PRO A 408 -0.40 -30.98 2.50
CA PRO A 408 -1.02 -31.29 3.78
C PRO A 408 -1.93 -30.12 4.22
N LYS A 409 -3.22 -30.42 4.48
CA LYS A 409 -4.23 -29.41 4.86
C LYS A 409 -4.06 -28.82 6.27
N LYS A 410 -3.22 -29.44 7.12
CA LYS A 410 -2.93 -29.00 8.50
C LYS A 410 -1.43 -29.04 8.74
N VAL A 411 -0.75 -27.92 8.51
CA VAL A 411 0.68 -27.73 8.77
C VAL A 411 0.82 -26.53 9.73
N PRO A 412 1.78 -26.56 10.67
CA PRO A 412 2.13 -25.35 11.43
C PRO A 412 2.41 -24.17 10.51
N THR A 413 1.89 -22.98 10.83
CA THR A 413 1.98 -21.76 10.01
C THR A 413 3.42 -21.43 9.56
N LYS A 414 4.42 -21.78 10.37
CA LYS A 414 5.85 -21.58 10.05
C LYS A 414 6.37 -22.47 8.90
N LEU A 415 5.76 -23.63 8.68
CA LEU A 415 6.18 -24.62 7.68
C LEU A 415 5.31 -24.59 6.43
N ILE A 416 4.09 -24.03 6.52
CA ILE A 416 3.09 -24.10 5.46
C ILE A 416 3.60 -23.55 4.13
N ARG A 417 4.37 -22.46 4.17
CA ARG A 417 4.95 -21.78 3.00
C ARG A 417 5.98 -22.66 2.27
N LYS A 418 6.90 -23.27 3.01
CA LYS A 418 7.98 -24.10 2.45
C LYS A 418 7.45 -25.40 1.82
N LEU A 419 6.27 -25.84 2.26
CA LEU A 419 5.62 -27.05 1.73
C LEU A 419 4.65 -26.77 0.58
N GLN A 420 4.44 -25.51 0.18
CA GLN A 420 3.57 -25.20 -0.96
C GLN A 420 4.21 -25.72 -2.25
N PRO A 421 3.46 -26.45 -3.10
CA PRO A 421 3.98 -26.96 -4.36
C PRO A 421 4.55 -25.85 -5.24
N LEU A 422 3.82 -24.74 -5.37
CA LEU A 422 4.22 -23.61 -6.21
C LEU A 422 5.54 -22.96 -5.78
N MET A 423 5.88 -22.99 -4.49
CA MET A 423 7.19 -22.50 -4.02
C MET A 423 8.38 -23.35 -4.48
N ASN A 424 8.12 -24.63 -4.78
CA ASN A 424 9.15 -25.62 -5.11
C ASN A 424 9.03 -26.12 -6.56
N MET A 425 8.16 -25.49 -7.36
CA MET A 425 8.06 -25.74 -8.79
C MET A 425 9.04 -24.86 -9.55
N LYS A 426 9.44 -25.34 -10.73
CA LYS A 426 10.19 -24.58 -11.73
C LYS A 426 9.53 -24.73 -13.09
N ALA A 427 9.68 -23.71 -13.94
CA ALA A 427 9.27 -23.74 -15.33
C ALA A 427 10.50 -23.97 -16.24
N GLU A 428 10.48 -25.05 -17.02
CA GLU A 428 11.48 -25.33 -18.05
C GLU A 428 10.89 -25.01 -19.43
N ALA A 429 11.49 -24.07 -20.15
CA ALA A 429 11.00 -23.66 -21.46
C ALA A 429 11.02 -24.83 -22.46
N ILE A 430 9.88 -25.12 -23.06
CA ILE A 430 9.72 -26.11 -24.15
C ILE A 430 9.37 -25.44 -25.49
N GLY A 431 9.12 -24.14 -25.47
CA GLY A 431 8.91 -23.28 -26.63
C GLY A 431 8.98 -21.81 -26.21
N GLU A 432 8.70 -20.91 -27.15
CA GLU A 432 8.73 -19.46 -26.89
C GLU A 432 7.69 -19.03 -25.84
N ARG A 433 6.53 -19.68 -25.87
CA ARG A 433 5.38 -19.39 -25.01
C ARG A 433 4.99 -20.53 -24.08
N SER A 434 5.69 -21.66 -24.07
CA SER A 434 5.28 -22.83 -23.28
C SER A 434 6.41 -23.31 -22.38
N ALA A 435 6.04 -23.77 -21.18
CA ALA A 435 6.98 -24.34 -20.23
C ALA A 435 6.43 -25.62 -19.60
N SER A 436 7.31 -26.61 -19.41
CA SER A 436 7.04 -27.76 -18.56
C SER A 436 7.20 -27.35 -17.10
N LEU A 437 6.22 -27.67 -16.26
CA LEU A 437 6.31 -27.50 -14.82
C LEU A 437 7.01 -28.71 -14.19
N ILE A 438 8.10 -28.45 -13.49
CA ILE A 438 8.90 -29.46 -12.81
C ILE A 438 8.72 -29.31 -11.30
N TYR A 439 8.40 -30.42 -10.62
CA TYR A 439 8.33 -30.51 -9.17
C TYR A 439 9.04 -31.79 -8.71
N LYS A 440 10.00 -31.66 -7.79
CA LYS A 440 10.84 -32.79 -7.33
C LYS A 440 11.41 -33.61 -8.49
N GLU A 441 12.03 -32.91 -9.45
CA GLU A 441 12.70 -33.48 -10.63
C GLU A 441 11.76 -34.24 -11.59
N LYS A 442 10.45 -34.11 -11.42
CA LYS A 442 9.45 -34.72 -12.30
C LYS A 442 8.61 -33.65 -12.98
N LYS A 443 8.34 -33.86 -14.26
CA LYS A 443 7.33 -33.09 -14.97
C LYS A 443 5.95 -33.39 -14.40
N VAL A 444 5.25 -32.35 -13.95
CA VAL A 444 3.91 -32.44 -13.34
C VAL A 444 2.82 -31.79 -14.19
N GLY A 445 3.21 -31.03 -15.22
CA GLY A 445 2.29 -30.49 -16.21
C GLY A 445 2.99 -29.50 -17.13
N GLU A 446 2.20 -28.73 -17.87
CA GLU A 446 2.67 -27.70 -18.78
C GLU A 446 1.80 -26.45 -18.62
N ILE A 447 2.39 -25.29 -18.89
CA ILE A 447 1.68 -24.01 -18.97
C ILE A 447 2.03 -23.31 -20.26
N THR A 448 1.10 -22.51 -20.77
CA THR A 448 1.33 -21.61 -21.91
C THR A 448 1.14 -20.17 -21.45
N TYR A 449 2.17 -19.36 -21.61
CA TYR A 449 2.12 -17.92 -21.40
C TYR A 449 1.35 -17.24 -22.54
N LEU A 450 0.66 -16.15 -22.19
CA LEU A 450 0.08 -15.23 -23.16
C LEU A 450 1.14 -14.74 -24.17
N SER A 451 0.71 -14.44 -25.40
CA SER A 451 1.54 -13.69 -26.34
C SER A 451 1.89 -12.32 -25.74
N PRO A 452 2.95 -11.66 -26.23
CA PRO A 452 3.23 -10.28 -25.84
C PRO A 452 1.99 -9.38 -25.95
N GLU A 453 1.24 -9.46 -27.05
CA GLU A 453 0.07 -8.63 -27.31
C GLU A 453 -1.10 -8.95 -26.35
N GLU A 454 -1.37 -10.23 -26.10
CA GLU A 454 -2.42 -10.65 -25.16
C GLU A 454 -2.06 -10.28 -23.72
N ASN A 455 -0.79 -10.44 -23.33
CA ASN A 455 -0.31 -10.05 -22.00
C ASN A 455 -0.40 -8.54 -21.83
N GLU A 456 -0.01 -7.78 -22.85
CA GLU A 456 -0.15 -6.33 -22.85
C GLU A 456 -1.61 -5.89 -22.67
N ARG A 457 -2.53 -6.52 -23.40
CA ARG A 457 -3.95 -6.25 -23.24
C ARG A 457 -4.43 -6.56 -21.83
N TYR A 458 -4.08 -7.72 -21.28
CA TYR A 458 -4.48 -8.11 -19.93
C TYR A 458 -3.93 -7.15 -18.85
N CYS A 459 -2.67 -6.73 -18.99
CA CYS A 459 -2.07 -5.74 -18.09
C CYS A 459 -2.76 -4.36 -18.18
N ASP A 460 -3.21 -3.93 -19.37
CA ASP A 460 -3.99 -2.70 -19.51
C ASP A 460 -5.40 -2.84 -18.88
N ASP A 461 -6.03 -3.99 -19.08
CA ASP A 461 -7.37 -4.29 -18.57
C ASP A 461 -7.40 -4.35 -17.03
N THR A 462 -6.38 -4.93 -16.40
CA THR A 462 -6.25 -4.94 -14.94
C THR A 462 -6.02 -3.55 -14.36
N VAL A 463 -5.25 -2.67 -15.02
CA VAL A 463 -5.12 -1.26 -14.62
C VAL A 463 -6.45 -0.51 -14.73
N ARG A 464 -7.24 -0.77 -15.79
CA ARG A 464 -8.59 -0.18 -15.92
C ARG A 464 -9.52 -0.64 -14.79
N LEU A 465 -9.54 -1.93 -14.49
CA LEU A 465 -10.32 -2.48 -13.38
C LEU A 465 -9.87 -1.90 -12.04
N GLN A 466 -8.57 -1.80 -11.83
CA GLN A 466 -7.95 -1.28 -10.62
C GLN A 466 -8.38 0.17 -10.34
N ARG A 467 -8.39 1.03 -11.35
CA ARG A 467 -8.87 2.42 -11.24
C ARG A 467 -10.35 2.50 -10.90
N LEU A 468 -11.16 1.58 -11.43
CA LEU A 468 -12.61 1.58 -11.21
C LEU A 468 -13.03 0.84 -9.93
N PHE A 469 -12.08 0.23 -9.21
CA PHE A 469 -12.37 -0.71 -8.12
C PHE A 469 -13.02 -0.09 -6.90
N ASN A 470 -12.88 1.22 -6.68
CA ASN A 470 -13.56 1.88 -5.57
C ASN A 470 -15.05 2.18 -5.85
N TRP A 471 -15.40 2.30 -7.13
CA TRP A 471 -16.75 2.62 -7.55
C TRP A 471 -17.57 1.38 -7.87
N LEU A 472 -17.02 0.49 -8.70
CA LEU A 472 -17.76 -0.63 -9.26
C LEU A 472 -18.41 -1.52 -8.18
N PRO A 473 -17.79 -1.84 -7.04
CA PRO A 473 -18.44 -2.64 -5.99
C PRO A 473 -19.73 -2.05 -5.44
N LYS A 474 -19.99 -0.75 -5.63
CA LYS A 474 -21.23 -0.10 -5.21
C LYS A 474 -22.37 -0.26 -6.22
N MET A 475 -22.06 -0.78 -7.41
CA MET A 475 -23.02 -0.96 -8.49
C MET A 475 -23.76 -2.29 -8.40
N PRO A 476 -25.05 -2.32 -8.82
CA PRO A 476 -25.74 -3.57 -9.10
C PRO A 476 -25.04 -4.38 -10.19
N SER A 477 -24.88 -5.68 -9.97
CA SER A 477 -24.20 -6.61 -10.89
C SER A 477 -22.81 -6.10 -11.35
N PRO A 478 -21.91 -5.80 -10.41
CA PRO A 478 -20.69 -5.05 -10.71
C PRO A 478 -19.72 -5.85 -11.59
N GLU A 479 -19.68 -7.17 -11.42
CA GLU A 479 -18.92 -8.08 -12.30
C GLU A 479 -19.34 -7.96 -13.77
N THR A 480 -20.64 -7.93 -14.02
CA THR A 480 -21.20 -7.84 -15.38
C THR A 480 -20.86 -6.50 -16.03
N LEU A 481 -20.94 -5.40 -15.27
CA LEU A 481 -20.55 -4.10 -15.77
C LEU A 481 -19.03 -4.03 -16.00
N GLY A 482 -18.23 -4.50 -15.05
CA GLY A 482 -16.78 -4.55 -15.17
C GLY A 482 -16.33 -5.30 -16.42
N ARG A 483 -16.95 -6.44 -16.73
CA ARG A 483 -16.70 -7.21 -17.96
C ARG A 483 -16.94 -6.38 -19.22
N LYS A 484 -18.13 -5.77 -19.34
CA LYS A 484 -18.48 -4.91 -20.49
C LYS A 484 -17.51 -3.75 -20.65
N ILE A 485 -17.04 -3.20 -19.53
CA ILE A 485 -16.09 -2.10 -19.52
C ILE A 485 -14.73 -2.58 -20.05
N VAL A 486 -14.20 -3.68 -19.53
CA VAL A 486 -12.91 -4.26 -19.97
C VAL A 486 -12.91 -4.61 -21.46
N ASP A 487 -14.04 -5.05 -22.00
CA ASP A 487 -14.17 -5.38 -23.43
C ASP A 487 -14.16 -4.14 -24.36
N ILE A 488 -14.16 -2.92 -23.82
CA ILE A 488 -14.08 -1.68 -24.63
C ILE A 488 -12.68 -1.59 -25.26
N PRO A 489 -12.59 -1.42 -26.59
CA PRO A 489 -11.31 -1.19 -27.27
C PRO A 489 -10.57 0.01 -26.69
N LYS A 490 -9.24 -0.09 -26.56
CA LYS A 490 -8.41 0.98 -25.97
C LYS A 490 -8.62 2.35 -26.63
N ALA A 491 -8.81 2.38 -27.96
CA ALA A 491 -9.05 3.60 -28.72
C ALA A 491 -10.43 4.24 -28.45
N GLU A 492 -11.39 3.48 -27.94
CA GLU A 492 -12.75 3.94 -27.63
C GLU A 492 -12.93 4.28 -26.14
N TRP A 493 -11.90 4.05 -25.32
CA TRP A 493 -11.96 4.29 -23.88
C TRP A 493 -12.01 5.79 -23.58
N SER A 494 -13.21 6.28 -23.29
CA SER A 494 -13.47 7.66 -22.92
C SER A 494 -14.46 7.74 -21.77
N TRP A 495 -14.48 8.89 -21.11
CA TRP A 495 -15.44 9.20 -20.06
C TRP A 495 -16.89 9.00 -20.54
N GLU A 496 -17.20 9.45 -21.76
CA GLU A 496 -18.51 9.29 -22.40
C GLU A 496 -18.83 7.83 -22.72
N THR A 497 -17.88 7.07 -23.26
CA THR A 497 -18.08 5.64 -23.55
C THR A 497 -18.40 4.87 -22.27
N LEU A 498 -17.64 5.11 -21.19
CA LEU A 498 -17.90 4.50 -19.89
C LEU A 498 -19.30 4.85 -19.39
N GLY A 499 -19.67 6.13 -19.44
CA GLY A 499 -20.99 6.56 -19.00
C GLY A 499 -22.15 5.96 -19.80
N ARG A 500 -22.01 5.85 -21.13
CA ARG A 500 -22.99 5.19 -22.00
C ARG A 500 -23.14 3.69 -21.70
N VAL A 501 -22.02 2.99 -21.49
CA VAL A 501 -22.03 1.55 -21.16
C VAL A 501 -22.68 1.32 -19.79
N THR A 502 -22.33 2.15 -18.81
CA THR A 502 -22.93 2.10 -17.47
C THR A 502 -24.42 2.44 -17.50
N GLU A 503 -24.83 3.45 -18.27
CA GLU A 503 -26.24 3.80 -18.45
C GLU A 503 -27.06 2.64 -18.99
N LYS A 504 -26.58 2.03 -20.08
CA LYS A 504 -27.24 0.88 -20.69
C LYS A 504 -27.35 -0.28 -19.70
N HIS A 505 -26.31 -0.51 -18.88
CA HIS A 505 -26.34 -1.53 -17.84
C HIS A 505 -27.40 -1.24 -16.77
N LEU A 506 -27.41 -0.03 -16.21
CA LEU A 506 -28.29 0.31 -15.10
C LEU A 506 -29.77 0.44 -15.50
N ARG A 507 -30.07 0.88 -16.72
CA ARG A 507 -31.44 0.87 -17.26
C ARG A 507 -32.02 -0.54 -17.30
N ASN A 508 -31.19 -1.54 -17.61
CA ASN A 508 -31.60 -2.95 -17.63
C ASN A 508 -31.76 -3.56 -16.23
N GLN A 509 -31.32 -2.87 -15.18
CA GLN A 509 -31.40 -3.30 -13.78
C GLN A 509 -32.48 -2.52 -13.00
N SER A 510 -33.37 -1.78 -13.70
CA SER A 510 -34.43 -0.97 -13.10
C SER A 510 -33.95 0.12 -12.12
N CYS A 511 -32.72 0.62 -12.30
CA CYS A 511 -32.16 1.67 -11.45
C CYS A 511 -32.48 3.10 -11.92
N SER A 512 -33.35 3.27 -12.92
CA SER A 512 -33.68 4.58 -13.54
C SER A 512 -34.08 5.65 -12.54
N TYR A 513 -34.90 5.29 -11.56
CA TYR A 513 -35.42 6.22 -10.56
C TYR A 513 -34.31 6.86 -9.69
N HIS A 514 -33.35 6.07 -9.22
CA HIS A 514 -32.24 6.58 -8.40
C HIS A 514 -31.38 7.60 -9.16
N MET A 515 -31.26 7.41 -10.47
CA MET A 515 -30.47 8.27 -11.33
C MET A 515 -31.14 9.60 -11.59
N ASP A 516 -32.44 9.57 -11.89
CA ASP A 516 -33.21 10.77 -12.15
C ASP A 516 -33.21 11.61 -10.87
N GLY A 517 -33.45 10.99 -9.71
CA GLY A 517 -33.31 11.66 -8.40
C GLY A 517 -31.96 12.35 -8.21
N TRP A 518 -30.85 11.66 -8.50
CA TRP A 518 -29.51 12.25 -8.37
C TRP A 518 -29.26 13.41 -9.35
N LYS A 519 -29.71 13.32 -10.61
CA LYS A 519 -29.57 14.41 -11.58
C LYS A 519 -30.33 15.67 -11.12
N HIS A 520 -31.53 15.49 -10.56
CA HIS A 520 -32.32 16.59 -9.99
C HIS A 520 -31.61 17.20 -8.78
N GLU A 521 -31.05 16.36 -7.89
CA GLU A 521 -30.27 16.83 -6.74
C GLU A 521 -29.06 17.66 -7.19
N LEU A 522 -28.29 17.17 -8.17
CA LEU A 522 -27.13 17.90 -8.69
C LEU A 522 -27.54 19.22 -9.35
N ALA A 523 -28.58 19.22 -10.18
CA ALA A 523 -29.09 20.44 -10.81
C ALA A 523 -29.51 21.48 -9.75
N MET A 524 -30.20 21.04 -8.70
CA MET A 524 -30.56 21.88 -7.56
C MET A 524 -29.32 22.42 -6.82
N GLN A 525 -28.33 21.57 -6.50
CA GLN A 525 -27.09 22.00 -5.83
C GLN A 525 -26.27 22.99 -6.66
N MET A 526 -26.40 22.93 -7.99
CA MET A 526 -25.74 23.82 -8.94
C MET A 526 -26.58 25.06 -9.31
N ASN A 527 -27.77 25.22 -8.73
CA ASN A 527 -28.72 26.29 -9.08
C ASN A 527 -29.08 26.32 -10.58
N LEU A 528 -29.24 25.15 -11.20
CA LEU A 528 -29.60 25.01 -12.61
C LEU A 528 -31.13 24.93 -12.79
N PRO A 529 -31.70 25.50 -13.87
CA PRO A 529 -33.14 25.50 -14.12
C PRO A 529 -33.70 24.10 -14.41
N SER A 530 -32.91 23.24 -15.04
CA SER A 530 -33.29 21.89 -15.42
C SER A 530 -32.10 20.93 -15.37
N VAL A 531 -32.39 19.62 -15.25
CA VAL A 531 -31.38 18.55 -15.39
C VAL A 531 -30.73 18.52 -16.77
N ASN A 532 -31.38 19.09 -17.79
CA ASN A 532 -30.82 19.22 -19.14
C ASN A 532 -29.73 20.29 -19.23
N ASP A 533 -29.66 21.20 -18.26
CA ASP A 533 -28.63 22.24 -18.17
C ASP A 533 -27.38 21.74 -17.44
N LEU A 534 -27.34 20.45 -17.05
CA LEU A 534 -26.15 19.85 -16.47
C LEU A 534 -24.98 19.93 -17.45
N PRO A 535 -23.78 20.33 -16.98
CA PRO A 535 -22.59 20.41 -17.82
C PRO A 535 -22.31 19.08 -18.52
N LYS A 536 -22.00 19.16 -19.82
CA LYS A 536 -21.79 17.99 -20.69
C LYS A 536 -20.85 16.94 -20.07
N PRO A 537 -19.70 17.30 -19.48
CA PRO A 537 -18.80 16.28 -18.96
C PRO A 537 -19.40 15.46 -17.82
N ILE A 538 -20.24 16.05 -16.95
CA ILE A 538 -20.93 15.28 -15.89
C ILE A 538 -22.13 14.53 -16.47
N ALA A 539 -22.87 15.15 -17.38
CA ALA A 539 -24.03 14.54 -18.02
C ALA A 539 -23.66 13.28 -18.85
N GLN A 540 -22.43 13.21 -19.38
CA GLN A 540 -21.93 12.08 -20.16
C GLN A 540 -21.61 10.84 -19.30
N ASN A 541 -21.29 10.99 -18.02
CA ASN A 541 -21.07 9.86 -17.09
C ASN A 541 -21.45 10.24 -15.65
N PRO A 542 -22.77 10.42 -15.39
CA PRO A 542 -23.25 10.82 -14.07
C PRO A 542 -23.10 9.70 -13.03
N TRP A 543 -23.08 8.46 -13.50
CA TRP A 543 -23.12 7.22 -12.73
C TRP A 543 -21.99 7.07 -11.75
N PHE A 544 -20.85 7.62 -12.12
CA PHE A 544 -19.69 7.64 -11.28
C PHE A 544 -20.03 8.27 -9.92
N PHE A 545 -20.78 9.36 -9.91
CA PHE A 545 -21.08 10.13 -8.71
C PHE A 545 -22.32 9.64 -7.94
N VAL A 546 -23.27 8.97 -8.61
CA VAL A 546 -24.55 8.52 -8.00
C VAL A 546 -24.33 7.61 -6.79
N PHE A 547 -23.26 6.81 -6.78
CA PHE A 547 -23.03 5.76 -5.78
C PHE A 547 -22.06 6.18 -4.67
N TYR A 548 -21.65 7.46 -4.65
CA TYR A 548 -20.83 8.02 -3.58
C TYR A 548 -21.68 8.87 -2.62
N PRO A 549 -21.47 8.72 -1.29
CA PRO A 549 -21.91 9.72 -0.34
C PRO A 549 -21.38 11.11 -0.74
N GLU A 550 -22.26 12.11 -0.79
CA GLU A 550 -21.95 13.48 -1.28
C GLU A 550 -21.52 13.59 -2.75
N GLY A 551 -21.82 12.59 -3.58
CA GLY A 551 -21.39 12.56 -4.98
C GLY A 551 -21.84 13.76 -5.82
N ALA A 552 -23.03 14.32 -5.56
CA ALA A 552 -23.49 15.56 -6.20
C ALA A 552 -22.59 16.76 -5.85
N GLY A 553 -22.17 16.88 -4.59
CA GLY A 553 -21.24 17.93 -4.16
C GLY A 553 -19.86 17.79 -4.81
N LEU A 554 -19.38 16.56 -4.99
CA LEU A 554 -18.15 16.29 -5.74
C LEU A 554 -18.31 16.67 -7.22
N ALA A 555 -19.38 16.24 -7.88
CA ALA A 555 -19.65 16.55 -9.28
C ALA A 555 -19.72 18.05 -9.53
N LYS A 556 -20.41 18.81 -8.66
CA LYS A 556 -20.43 20.28 -8.70
C LYS A 556 -19.02 20.87 -8.67
N LYS A 557 -18.16 20.43 -7.74
CA LYS A 557 -16.77 20.93 -7.63
C LYS A 557 -15.93 20.60 -8.86
N VAL A 558 -16.13 19.42 -9.48
CA VAL A 558 -15.46 19.02 -10.72
C VAL A 558 -15.82 19.98 -11.86
N VAL A 559 -17.09 20.37 -11.97
CA VAL A 559 -17.56 21.33 -12.98
C VAL A 559 -17.06 22.74 -12.72
N GLU A 560 -17.27 23.29 -11.53
CA GLU A 560 -16.96 24.69 -11.20
C GLU A 560 -15.49 25.03 -11.49
N ARG A 561 -14.63 24.02 -11.44
CA ARG A 561 -13.19 24.13 -11.66
C ARG A 561 -12.76 23.71 -13.06
N LYS A 562 -13.72 23.46 -13.97
CA LYS A 562 -13.53 23.03 -15.36
C LYS A 562 -12.59 21.84 -15.50
N PHE A 563 -12.69 20.90 -14.56
CA PHE A 563 -11.75 19.80 -14.43
C PHE A 563 -11.71 18.90 -15.67
N LEU A 564 -12.87 18.66 -16.28
CA LEU A 564 -13.02 17.78 -17.45
C LEU A 564 -12.77 18.51 -18.78
N GLU A 565 -12.46 19.81 -18.76
CA GLU A 565 -12.35 20.67 -19.95
C GLU A 565 -10.98 21.36 -20.10
N ASN A 566 -10.11 21.29 -19.08
CA ASN A 566 -8.88 22.07 -19.05
C ASN A 566 -7.64 21.19 -19.34
N PRO A 567 -6.90 21.41 -20.44
CA PRO A 567 -5.60 20.76 -20.68
C PRO A 567 -4.44 21.38 -19.86
N SER A 568 -4.61 22.57 -19.27
CA SER A 568 -3.68 23.22 -18.33
C SER A 568 -4.09 23.00 -16.87
N PHE A 569 -4.37 21.74 -16.59
CA PHE A 569 -5.10 21.21 -15.45
C PHE A 569 -4.37 21.37 -14.09
N GLU A 570 -3.04 21.44 -14.12
CA GLU A 570 -2.13 21.60 -12.98
C GLU A 570 -2.50 22.73 -12.01
N LYS A 571 -2.79 23.93 -12.53
CA LYS A 571 -3.03 25.14 -11.71
C LYS A 571 -4.38 25.17 -11.00
N GLY A 572 -5.33 24.32 -11.42
CA GLY A 572 -6.67 24.23 -10.83
C GLY A 572 -6.76 23.23 -9.67
N LEU A 573 -5.83 22.27 -9.63
CA LEU A 573 -5.82 21.15 -8.69
C LEU A 573 -5.55 21.55 -7.26
N ASP A 574 -4.60 22.44 -7.00
CA ASP A 574 -4.28 22.87 -5.63
C ASP A 574 -5.44 23.53 -4.92
N LYS A 575 -6.36 24.08 -5.71
CA LYS A 575 -7.56 24.70 -5.19
C LYS A 575 -8.62 23.65 -4.80
N LEU A 576 -8.56 22.41 -5.30
CA LEU A 576 -9.49 21.32 -4.95
C LEU A 576 -9.20 20.78 -3.55
N GLU A 577 -10.26 20.39 -2.85
CA GLU A 577 -10.14 19.65 -1.59
C GLU A 577 -9.35 18.34 -1.79
N PRO A 578 -8.50 17.93 -0.82
CA PRO A 578 -7.71 16.70 -0.89
C PRO A 578 -8.49 15.46 -1.34
N THR A 579 -9.73 15.29 -0.86
CA THR A 579 -10.59 14.16 -1.19
C THR A 579 -10.95 14.13 -2.67
N ALA A 580 -11.29 15.28 -3.25
CA ALA A 580 -11.62 15.39 -4.67
C ALA A 580 -10.39 15.11 -5.56
N ARG A 581 -9.22 15.64 -5.20
CA ARG A 581 -7.96 15.36 -5.91
C ARG A 581 -7.58 13.89 -5.89
N LYS A 582 -7.63 13.27 -4.70
CA LYS A 582 -7.34 11.86 -4.52
C LYS A 582 -8.28 11.01 -5.36
N HIS A 583 -9.57 11.32 -5.32
CA HIS A 583 -10.56 10.66 -6.14
C HIS A 583 -10.13 10.73 -7.61
N LEU A 584 -9.93 11.92 -8.16
CA LEU A 584 -9.64 12.08 -9.58
C LEU A 584 -8.31 11.44 -10.03
N HIS A 585 -7.29 11.40 -9.16
CA HIS A 585 -6.06 10.63 -9.35
C HIS A 585 -6.32 9.11 -9.40
N ASP A 586 -7.05 8.59 -8.41
CA ASP A 586 -7.31 7.15 -8.27
C ASP A 586 -8.09 6.58 -9.46
N TYR A 587 -8.89 7.39 -10.17
CA TYR A 587 -9.62 6.97 -11.39
C TYR A 587 -8.90 7.28 -12.70
N GLY A 588 -7.66 7.78 -12.65
CA GLY A 588 -6.88 8.11 -13.84
C GLY A 588 -7.50 9.22 -14.70
N LEU A 589 -8.37 10.04 -14.09
CA LEU A 589 -8.84 11.32 -14.62
C LEU A 589 -7.82 12.44 -14.34
N LEU A 590 -6.74 12.09 -13.63
CA LEU A 590 -5.54 12.84 -13.36
C LEU A 590 -4.35 11.86 -13.46
N ARG A 591 -3.34 12.18 -14.29
CA ARG A 591 -2.05 11.48 -14.38
C ARG A 591 -0.93 12.49 -14.16
N PHE A 592 0.20 12.08 -13.61
CA PHE A 592 1.40 12.92 -13.50
C PHE A 592 2.46 12.40 -14.48
N GLU A 593 3.18 13.29 -15.17
CA GLU A 593 4.39 12.93 -15.90
C GLU A 593 5.52 12.62 -14.93
N LYS A 594 6.39 11.66 -15.27
CA LYS A 594 7.57 11.35 -14.44
C LYS A 594 8.48 12.58 -14.33
N GLY A 595 8.75 13.01 -13.10
CA GLY A 595 9.76 14.03 -12.78
C GLY A 595 9.30 15.48 -12.89
N ARG A 596 8.00 15.77 -13.10
CA ARG A 596 7.42 17.11 -12.97
C ARG A 596 6.03 17.03 -12.32
N GLU A 597 5.61 18.10 -11.65
CA GLU A 597 4.20 18.30 -11.22
C GLU A 597 3.24 18.46 -12.41
N GLN A 598 3.69 18.19 -13.64
CA GLN A 598 2.91 18.36 -14.85
C GLN A 598 2.13 17.10 -15.23
N ILE A 599 0.95 17.29 -15.79
CA ILE A 599 -0.04 16.23 -15.99
C ILE A 599 0.14 15.63 -17.39
N ALA A 600 0.38 14.32 -17.43
CA ALA A 600 0.46 13.59 -18.69
C ALA A 600 -0.91 13.60 -19.37
N HIS A 601 -0.94 14.05 -20.63
CA HIS A 601 -2.13 14.20 -21.49
C HIS A 601 -3.08 12.99 -21.49
#